data_AF-A0AA37SBX1-F1
#
_entry.id   AF-A0AA37SBX1-F1
#
_cell.length_a   1.000
_cell.length_b   1.000
_cell.length_c   1.000
_cell.angle_alpha   90.00
_cell.angle_beta   90.00
_cell.angle_gamma   90.00
#
_symmetry.space_group_name_H-M   'P 1'
#
loop_
_entity.id
_entity.type
_entity.pdbx_description
1 polymer ?
#
loop_
_entity_poly.entity_id
_entity_poly.type
_entity_poly.pdbx_seq_one_letter_code
_entity_poly.pdbx_strand_id
1 'polypeptide(L)'
;MEQSYFYHADPDTGELTLRVFTDRKTFDDVIQVFTECRPVVSLRKHLELWLESERWAWFEDHQAWLAEQAELEARAEAVERARDDDGQFVSDDPDTSENEAYQGGQSPDQIRAQLRPEPEYVEPLVTQLKPVLMSLINRQSEHALKFIRDQYPDYEQLSWDKQEQQARAWFLDKTTETPLVDAIANARGIDKQELCQRIIAKANAYESEVGAVIGERQALEDRVVEAEDWSRVLEIISD
;
A
#
# COMPACT_ATOMS: atom_id res chain seq x y z
N MET A 1 27.82 9.88 -9.60
CA MET A 1 26.81 9.09 -10.33
C MET A 1 27.12 7.64 -10.05
N GLU A 2 26.68 7.14 -8.90
CA GLU A 2 26.74 5.72 -8.60
C GLU A 2 25.36 5.16 -8.93
N GLN A 3 25.30 4.36 -9.99
CA GLN A 3 24.17 3.50 -10.30
C GLN A 3 24.34 2.24 -9.46
N SER A 4 23.40 1.97 -8.57
CA SER A 4 23.36 0.73 -7.80
C SER A 4 22.21 -0.13 -8.32
N TYR A 5 22.55 -1.28 -8.89
CA TYR A 5 21.66 -2.33 -9.37
C TYR A 5 21.64 -3.47 -8.34
N PHE A 6 20.49 -4.11 -8.07
CA PHE A 6 20.43 -5.45 -7.47
C PHE A 6 19.28 -6.30 -8.07
N TYR A 7 19.44 -7.63 -8.00
CA TYR A 7 19.13 -8.64 -9.04
C TYR A 7 17.79 -9.38 -8.94
N HIS A 8 17.37 -9.92 -10.08
CA HIS A 8 16.30 -10.89 -10.34
C HIS A 8 16.83 -12.33 -10.32
N ALA A 9 16.01 -13.33 -9.93
CA ALA A 9 16.18 -14.71 -10.38
C ALA A 9 14.80 -15.39 -10.58
N ASP A 10 14.44 -15.58 -11.85
CA ASP A 10 13.42 -16.52 -12.30
C ASP A 10 14.11 -17.79 -12.80
N PRO A 11 13.82 -19.00 -12.28
CA PRO A 11 14.42 -20.21 -12.81
C PRO A 11 13.71 -20.80 -14.03
N ASP A 12 12.44 -20.49 -14.37
CA ASP A 12 11.79 -20.90 -15.64
C ASP A 12 10.31 -20.40 -15.87
N THR A 13 9.72 -19.55 -15.01
CA THR A 13 8.65 -18.53 -15.29
C THR A 13 8.29 -17.66 -14.05
N GLY A 14 9.05 -17.75 -12.95
CA GLY A 14 9.17 -16.82 -11.82
C GLY A 14 9.33 -15.33 -12.15
N GLU A 15 8.35 -14.79 -12.85
CA GLU A 15 8.09 -13.37 -12.96
C GLU A 15 7.76 -12.81 -11.57
N LEU A 16 8.69 -12.01 -11.03
CA LEU A 16 8.40 -11.02 -10.01
C LEU A 16 7.70 -9.86 -10.70
N THR A 17 6.36 -9.85 -10.71
CA THR A 17 5.61 -8.68 -11.21
C THR A 17 5.67 -7.54 -10.19
N LEU A 18 6.71 -6.70 -10.33
CA LEU A 18 6.75 -5.35 -9.78
C LEU A 18 5.82 -4.45 -10.62
N ARG A 19 4.69 -4.02 -10.06
CA ARG A 19 3.91 -2.91 -10.65
C ARG A 19 4.45 -1.58 -10.12
N VAL A 20 5.18 -0.88 -10.98
CA VAL A 20 5.63 0.49 -10.74
C VAL A 20 4.53 1.45 -11.19
N PHE A 21 3.96 2.21 -10.26
CA PHE A 21 3.12 3.35 -10.61
C PHE A 21 4.01 4.49 -11.13
N THR A 22 4.08 4.61 -12.45
CA THR A 22 4.81 5.68 -13.14
C THR A 22 3.89 6.88 -13.42
N ASP A 23 3.75 7.75 -12.43
CA ASP A 23 3.71 9.21 -12.68
C ASP A 23 4.69 9.86 -11.68
N ARG A 24 5.57 10.72 -12.21
CA ARG A 24 7.00 10.82 -11.89
C ARG A 24 7.36 12.17 -11.25
N LYS A 25 6.45 12.86 -10.56
CA LYS A 25 6.70 14.26 -10.15
C LYS A 25 6.84 14.60 -8.66
N THR A 26 6.68 13.67 -7.74
CA THR A 26 7.12 13.88 -6.35
C THR A 26 7.51 12.55 -5.73
N PHE A 27 8.82 12.34 -5.71
CA PHE A 27 9.50 11.28 -4.98
C PHE A 27 9.38 11.62 -3.50
N ASP A 28 8.66 10.80 -2.72
CA ASP A 28 8.87 10.60 -1.28
C ASP A 28 8.12 9.31 -0.91
N ASP A 29 8.88 8.26 -0.61
CA ASP A 29 8.48 6.90 -0.22
C ASP A 29 7.81 6.00 -1.28
N VAL A 30 8.55 4.98 -1.74
CA VAL A 30 8.04 3.91 -2.61
C VAL A 30 7.76 2.68 -1.76
N ILE A 31 6.53 2.19 -1.81
CA ILE A 31 6.10 0.94 -1.17
C ILE A 31 6.23 -0.22 -2.16
N GLN A 32 7.04 -1.22 -1.84
CA GLN A 32 7.18 -2.45 -2.63
C GLN A 32 6.80 -3.67 -1.80
N VAL A 33 5.84 -4.45 -2.29
CA VAL A 33 5.39 -5.70 -1.67
C VAL A 33 6.00 -6.87 -2.40
N PHE A 34 6.63 -7.79 -1.67
CA PHE A 34 7.26 -8.99 -2.23
C PHE A 34 6.68 -10.26 -1.61
N THR A 35 6.68 -11.32 -2.40
CA THR A 35 6.34 -12.68 -1.94
C THR A 35 7.42 -13.65 -2.43
N GLU A 36 8.10 -14.32 -1.50
CA GLU A 36 9.15 -15.31 -1.79
C GLU A 36 8.71 -16.72 -1.39
N CYS A 37 8.87 -17.70 -2.28
CA CYS A 37 8.72 -19.13 -1.95
C CYS A 37 10.07 -19.72 -1.56
N ARG A 38 10.18 -20.35 -0.38
CA ARG A 38 11.35 -21.19 -0.05
C ARG A 38 11.11 -22.64 -0.45
N PRO A 39 12.18 -23.42 -0.77
CA PRO A 39 12.06 -24.81 -1.18
C PRO A 39 11.78 -25.71 0.03
N VAL A 40 10.59 -25.56 0.63
CA VAL A 40 9.74 -26.51 1.38
C VAL A 40 8.49 -25.67 1.71
N VAL A 41 7.57 -25.56 0.75
CA VAL A 41 6.14 -25.17 0.89
C VAL A 41 5.78 -23.79 1.51
N SER A 42 6.71 -22.98 2.04
CA SER A 42 6.36 -21.70 2.69
C SER A 42 6.49 -20.48 1.76
N LEU A 43 5.43 -19.68 1.70
CA LEU A 43 5.35 -18.36 1.07
C LEU A 43 5.61 -17.29 2.13
N ARG A 44 6.69 -16.50 1.95
CA ARG A 44 7.03 -15.37 2.80
C ARG A 44 6.55 -14.08 2.16
N LYS A 45 5.77 -13.29 2.89
CA LYS A 45 5.41 -11.94 2.48
C LYS A 45 6.27 -10.93 3.22
N HIS A 46 6.88 -10.02 2.50
CA HIS A 46 7.64 -8.93 3.08
C HIS A 46 7.37 -7.61 2.36
N LEU A 47 7.65 -6.51 3.05
CA LEU A 47 7.50 -5.15 2.54
C LEU A 47 8.84 -4.43 2.59
N GLU A 48 9.18 -3.79 1.48
CA GLU A 48 10.29 -2.85 1.42
C GLU A 48 9.73 -1.43 1.23
N LEU A 49 10.15 -0.54 2.13
CA LEU A 49 9.80 0.86 2.10
C LEU A 49 11.06 1.68 1.87
N TRP A 50 11.07 2.51 0.83
CA TRP A 50 12.03 3.61 0.78
C TRP A 50 11.53 4.70 1.72
N LEU A 51 12.34 5.12 2.69
CA LEU A 51 11.98 6.16 3.64
C LEU A 51 12.57 7.51 3.22
N GLU A 52 11.96 8.62 3.65
CA GLU A 52 12.42 10.01 3.50
C GLU A 52 13.88 10.23 3.98
N SER A 53 14.39 9.32 4.80
CA SER A 53 15.79 9.27 5.25
C SER A 53 16.78 8.66 4.23
N GLU A 54 16.36 8.48 2.98
CA GLU A 54 17.15 7.86 1.89
C GLU A 54 17.64 6.44 2.21
N ARG A 55 16.81 5.65 2.92
CA ARG A 55 17.13 4.26 3.28
C ARG A 55 15.94 3.34 3.01
N TRP A 56 16.24 2.10 2.63
CA TRP A 56 15.26 1.03 2.63
C TRP A 56 15.03 0.51 4.04
N ALA A 57 13.77 0.32 4.41
CA ALA A 57 13.33 -0.41 5.59
C ALA A 57 12.61 -1.68 5.14
N TRP A 58 12.95 -2.80 5.78
CA TRP A 58 12.42 -4.12 5.47
C TRP A 58 11.53 -4.60 6.62
N PHE A 59 10.41 -5.21 6.25
CA PHE A 59 9.45 -5.72 7.22
C PHE A 59 8.87 -7.08 6.81
N GLU A 60 8.78 -8.02 7.75
CA GLU A 60 8.21 -9.36 7.58
C GLU A 60 6.91 -9.49 8.39
N ASP A 61 5.97 -10.30 7.89
CA ASP A 61 4.76 -10.67 8.64
C ASP A 61 5.14 -11.58 9.83
N HIS A 62 5.01 -11.05 11.05
CA HIS A 62 5.37 -11.75 12.29
C HIS A 62 4.49 -12.99 12.55
N GLN A 63 3.23 -13.00 12.10
CA GLN A 63 2.37 -14.19 12.24
C GLN A 63 2.82 -15.31 11.32
N ALA A 64 3.24 -14.96 10.09
CA ALA A 64 3.84 -15.92 9.17
C ALA A 64 5.18 -16.47 9.71
N TRP A 65 6.01 -15.62 10.34
CA TRP A 65 7.24 -16.05 11.02
C TRP A 65 6.94 -17.07 12.13
N LEU A 66 5.99 -16.76 13.02
CA LEU A 66 5.60 -17.65 14.13
C LEU A 66 5.06 -18.99 13.63
N ALA A 67 4.24 -18.98 12.57
CA ALA A 67 3.69 -20.19 11.96
C ALA A 67 4.78 -21.11 11.41
N GLU A 68 5.80 -20.55 10.74
CA GLU A 68 6.94 -21.32 10.22
C GLU A 68 7.76 -21.97 11.36
N GLN A 69 7.98 -21.24 12.46
CA GLN A 69 8.68 -21.81 13.63
C GLN A 69 7.86 -22.95 14.27
N ALA A 70 6.53 -22.78 14.39
CA ALA A 70 5.65 -23.79 14.94
C ALA A 70 5.58 -25.06 14.08
N GLU A 71 5.59 -24.92 12.75
CA GLU A 71 5.62 -26.05 11.82
C GLU A 71 6.93 -26.84 11.92
N LEU A 72 8.07 -26.15 12.01
CA LEU A 72 9.37 -26.79 12.20
C LEU A 72 9.46 -27.55 13.54
N GLU A 73 8.94 -26.98 14.62
CA GLU A 73 8.90 -27.66 15.91
C GLU A 73 7.97 -28.88 15.88
N ALA A 74 6.78 -28.75 15.29
CA ALA A 74 5.86 -29.87 15.10
C ALA A 74 6.48 -30.99 14.24
N ARG A 75 7.25 -30.62 13.20
CA ARG A 75 7.99 -31.58 12.38
C ARG A 75 9.06 -32.29 13.19
N ALA A 76 9.82 -31.57 14.02
CA ALA A 76 10.85 -32.14 14.88
C ALA A 76 10.27 -33.12 15.92
N GLU A 77 9.10 -32.81 16.48
CA GLU A 77 8.39 -33.69 17.43
C GLU A 77 7.82 -34.95 16.77
N ALA A 78 7.41 -34.85 15.49
CA ALA A 78 6.81 -35.94 14.75
C ALA A 78 7.82 -36.96 14.17
N VAL A 79 9.12 -36.66 14.21
CA VAL A 79 10.14 -37.59 13.67
C VAL A 79 10.22 -38.84 14.54
N GLU A 80 9.97 -39.98 13.91
CA GLU A 80 10.14 -41.29 14.54
C GLU A 80 11.50 -41.91 14.20
N ARG A 81 11.99 -42.76 15.10
CA ARG A 81 13.17 -43.58 14.82
C ARG A 81 12.86 -44.65 13.78
N ALA A 82 13.76 -44.80 12.83
CA ALA A 82 13.69 -45.88 11.84
C ALA A 82 13.94 -47.24 12.52
N ARG A 83 13.27 -48.26 12.00
CA ARG A 83 13.45 -49.65 12.41
C ARG A 83 13.70 -50.52 11.19
N ASP A 84 14.57 -51.50 11.33
CA ASP A 84 14.81 -52.52 10.32
C ASP A 84 13.67 -53.56 10.29
N ASP A 85 13.77 -54.52 9.36
CA ASP A 85 12.77 -55.58 9.17
C ASP A 85 12.60 -56.48 10.41
N ASP A 86 13.59 -56.51 11.31
CA ASP A 86 13.57 -57.25 12.57
C ASP A 86 13.00 -56.41 13.73
N GLY A 87 12.58 -55.17 13.45
CA GLY A 87 12.05 -54.22 14.41
C GLY A 87 13.11 -53.61 15.33
N GLN A 88 14.39 -53.80 15.04
CA GLN A 88 15.49 -53.16 15.74
C GLN A 88 15.72 -51.75 15.20
N PHE A 89 16.28 -50.92 16.05
CA PHE A 89 16.54 -49.54 15.76
C PHE A 89 17.72 -49.36 14.81
N VAL A 90 17.52 -48.66 13.69
CA VAL A 90 18.59 -48.34 12.72
C VAL A 90 19.54 -47.31 13.33
N SER A 91 20.85 -47.53 13.17
CA SER A 91 21.89 -46.56 13.53
C SER A 91 22.17 -45.62 12.37
N ASP A 92 22.60 -44.41 12.69
CA ASP A 92 23.02 -43.44 11.68
C ASP A 92 24.39 -43.84 11.12
N ASP A 93 24.48 -44.04 9.81
CA ASP A 93 25.75 -44.23 9.11
C ASP A 93 26.33 -42.86 8.74
N PRO A 94 27.47 -42.45 9.31
CA PRO A 94 28.06 -41.14 9.01
C PRO A 94 28.54 -40.99 7.56
N ASP A 95 28.64 -42.09 6.80
CA ASP A 95 29.07 -42.09 5.40
C ASP A 95 27.92 -41.82 4.40
N THR A 96 26.67 -41.77 4.87
CA THR A 96 25.48 -41.46 4.04
C THR A 96 25.00 -40.01 4.20
N SER A 97 24.45 -39.44 3.13
CA SER A 97 23.96 -38.04 3.13
C SER A 97 22.63 -37.83 3.85
N GLU A 98 21.88 -38.91 4.12
CA GLU A 98 20.63 -38.90 4.87
C GLU A 98 20.84 -39.56 6.23
N ASN A 99 20.14 -39.08 7.26
CA ASN A 99 20.19 -39.68 8.58
C ASN A 99 19.28 -40.92 8.64
N GLU A 100 19.88 -42.10 8.55
CA GLU A 100 19.16 -43.37 8.48
C GLU A 100 18.54 -43.80 9.82
N ALA A 101 18.98 -43.20 10.94
CA ALA A 101 18.42 -43.51 12.27
C ALA A 101 16.99 -42.99 12.47
N TYR A 102 16.53 -42.09 11.60
CA TYR A 102 15.24 -41.43 11.69
C TYR A 102 14.46 -41.54 10.37
N GLN A 103 13.15 -41.74 10.49
CA GLN A 103 12.26 -41.76 9.33
C GLN A 103 12.28 -40.38 8.66
N GLY A 104 12.56 -40.32 7.36
CA GLY A 104 12.64 -39.06 6.61
C GLY A 104 14.02 -38.40 6.58
N GLY A 105 15.08 -39.08 7.05
CA GLY A 105 16.46 -38.69 6.77
C GLY A 105 16.99 -37.49 7.57
N GLN A 106 16.24 -36.98 8.55
CA GLN A 106 16.66 -35.89 9.44
C GLN A 106 16.35 -36.23 10.89
N SER A 107 17.30 -35.95 11.79
CA SER A 107 17.06 -36.02 13.24
C SER A 107 16.25 -34.82 13.74
N PRO A 108 15.58 -34.93 14.90
CA PRO A 108 14.91 -33.79 15.54
C PRO A 108 15.84 -32.58 15.72
N ASP A 109 17.11 -32.80 16.08
CA ASP A 109 18.09 -31.75 16.27
C ASP A 109 18.51 -31.09 14.94
N GLN A 110 18.60 -31.86 13.85
CA GLN A 110 18.84 -31.31 12.50
C GLN A 110 17.67 -30.46 11.99
N ILE A 111 16.43 -30.78 12.40
CA ILE A 111 15.25 -29.97 12.10
C ILE A 111 15.23 -28.71 12.96
N ARG A 112 15.47 -28.82 14.27
CA ARG A 112 15.53 -27.66 15.19
C ARG A 112 16.67 -26.71 14.87
N ALA A 113 17.77 -27.18 14.29
CA ALA A 113 18.85 -26.32 13.80
C ALA A 113 18.41 -25.38 12.65
N GLN A 114 17.26 -25.63 12.02
CA GLN A 114 16.66 -24.76 11.00
C GLN A 114 15.79 -23.65 11.60
N LEU A 115 15.48 -23.71 12.91
CA LEU A 115 14.76 -22.63 13.61
C LEU A 115 15.57 -21.34 13.56
N ARG A 116 14.86 -20.22 13.38
CA ARG A 116 15.45 -18.89 13.37
C ARG A 116 15.53 -18.38 14.81
N PRO A 117 16.59 -17.64 15.20
CA PRO A 117 16.59 -16.94 16.47
C PRO A 117 15.39 -15.99 16.53
N GLU A 118 14.78 -15.88 17.71
CA GLU A 118 13.65 -14.97 17.93
C GLU A 118 14.10 -13.55 17.54
N PRO A 119 13.39 -12.88 16.61
CA PRO A 119 13.70 -11.50 16.31
C PRO A 119 13.53 -10.67 17.58
N GLU A 120 14.38 -9.67 17.76
CA GLU A 120 14.14 -8.65 18.78
C GLU A 120 12.72 -8.08 18.60
N TYR A 121 11.96 -7.84 19.67
CA TYR A 121 10.58 -7.36 19.56
C TYR A 121 10.52 -6.13 18.64
N VAL A 122 9.96 -6.33 17.45
CA VAL A 122 9.63 -5.25 16.52
C VAL A 122 8.12 -5.04 16.63
N GLU A 123 7.71 -3.80 16.84
CA GLU A 123 6.29 -3.44 16.84
C GLU A 123 5.60 -4.02 15.59
N PRO A 124 4.34 -4.52 15.67
CA PRO A 124 3.70 -5.16 14.54
C PRO A 124 3.78 -4.28 13.29
N LEU A 125 4.11 -4.90 12.15
CA LEU A 125 4.29 -4.20 10.87
C LEU A 125 3.11 -3.27 10.56
N VAL A 126 1.89 -3.75 10.83
CA VAL A 126 0.65 -2.98 10.66
C VAL A 126 0.70 -1.66 11.44
N THR A 127 1.14 -1.67 12.69
CA THR A 127 1.24 -0.46 13.52
C THR A 127 2.24 0.54 12.96
N GLN A 128 3.38 0.05 12.46
CA GLN A 128 4.41 0.91 11.86
C GLN A 128 3.99 1.49 10.50
N LEU A 129 3.13 0.79 9.75
CA LEU A 129 2.68 1.22 8.42
C LEU A 129 1.50 2.16 8.42
N LYS A 130 0.62 2.08 9.43
CA LYS A 130 -0.51 3.02 9.54
C LYS A 130 -0.11 4.49 9.34
N PRO A 131 0.92 5.04 10.00
CA PRO A 131 1.32 6.43 9.76
C PRO A 131 1.86 6.66 8.35
N VAL A 132 2.57 5.70 7.74
CA VAL A 132 3.09 5.80 6.37
C VAL A 132 1.94 5.85 5.36
N LEU A 133 0.98 4.93 5.48
CA LEU A 133 -0.20 4.87 4.62
C LEU A 133 -1.07 6.12 4.78
N MET A 134 -1.22 6.63 6.01
CA MET A 134 -1.95 7.86 6.28
C MET A 134 -1.32 9.07 5.58
N SER A 135 0.02 9.18 5.60
CA SER A 135 0.75 10.23 4.88
C SER A 135 0.57 10.11 3.37
N LEU A 136 0.63 8.88 2.84
CA LEU A 136 0.44 8.60 1.40
C LEU A 136 -0.96 8.98 0.92
N ILE A 137 -2.01 8.56 1.64
CA ILE A 137 -3.41 8.86 1.32
C ILE A 137 -3.65 10.38 1.30
N ASN A 138 -3.14 11.09 2.32
CA ASN A 138 -3.29 12.54 2.39
C ASN A 138 -2.58 13.23 1.24
N ARG A 139 -1.35 12.84 0.92
CA ARG A 139 -0.59 13.41 -0.21
C ARG A 139 -1.26 13.14 -1.56
N GLN A 140 -1.77 11.93 -1.78
CA GLN A 140 -2.49 11.58 -3.01
C GLN A 140 -3.76 12.43 -3.17
N SER A 141 -4.52 12.62 -2.09
CA SER A 141 -5.68 13.50 -2.08
C SER A 141 -5.31 14.96 -2.36
N GLU A 142 -4.26 15.49 -1.74
CA GLU A 142 -3.77 16.85 -2.00
C GLU A 142 -3.37 17.04 -3.47
N HIS A 143 -2.68 16.05 -4.05
CA HIS A 143 -2.29 16.08 -5.47
C HIS A 143 -3.51 16.06 -6.39
N ALA A 144 -4.50 15.19 -6.13
CA ALA A 144 -5.74 15.13 -6.90
C ALA A 144 -6.51 16.46 -6.83
N LEU A 145 -6.67 17.03 -5.64
CA LEU A 145 -7.33 18.34 -5.46
C LEU A 145 -6.56 19.47 -6.16
N LYS A 146 -5.22 19.44 -6.11
CA LYS A 146 -4.38 20.40 -6.82
C LYS A 146 -4.58 20.29 -8.33
N PHE A 147 -4.61 19.08 -8.88
CA PHE A 147 -4.83 18.85 -10.30
C PHE A 147 -6.17 19.42 -10.80
N ILE A 148 -7.26 19.25 -10.02
CA ILE A 148 -8.58 19.84 -10.31
C ILE A 148 -8.47 21.38 -10.37
N ARG A 149 -7.70 21.99 -9.47
CA ARG A 149 -7.57 23.45 -9.33
C ARG A 149 -6.59 24.08 -10.32
N ASP A 150 -5.56 23.36 -10.76
CA ASP A 150 -4.45 23.85 -11.59
C ASP A 150 -4.88 24.40 -12.95
N GLN A 151 -6.13 24.18 -13.37
CA GLN A 151 -6.69 24.76 -14.58
C GLN A 151 -6.96 26.28 -14.47
N TYR A 152 -6.90 26.86 -13.26
CA TYR A 152 -7.20 28.27 -13.01
C TYR A 152 -6.17 28.93 -12.08
N PRO A 153 -5.76 30.18 -12.34
CA PRO A 153 -4.89 30.92 -11.44
C PRO A 153 -5.46 31.06 -10.02
N ASP A 154 -4.61 31.05 -9.00
CA ASP A 154 -5.01 31.11 -7.58
C ASP A 154 -5.94 32.29 -7.26
N TYR A 155 -5.69 33.46 -7.85
CA TYR A 155 -6.52 34.64 -7.61
C TYR A 155 -7.95 34.49 -8.12
N GLU A 156 -8.19 33.66 -9.14
CA GLU A 156 -9.52 33.41 -9.70
C GLU A 156 -10.33 32.51 -8.75
N GLN A 157 -9.66 31.54 -8.13
CA GLN A 157 -10.25 30.58 -7.19
C GLN A 157 -10.82 31.28 -5.94
N LEU A 158 -10.15 32.33 -5.45
CA LEU A 158 -10.62 33.16 -4.33
C LEU A 158 -11.98 33.84 -4.59
N SER A 159 -12.41 33.91 -5.85
CA SER A 159 -13.67 34.54 -6.24
C SER A 159 -14.80 33.57 -6.54
N TRP A 160 -14.53 32.26 -6.60
CA TRP A 160 -15.49 31.24 -7.01
C TRP A 160 -16.74 31.21 -6.15
N ASP A 161 -16.59 31.11 -4.82
CA ASP A 161 -17.72 31.08 -3.88
C ASP A 161 -18.63 32.30 -4.04
N LYS A 162 -18.03 33.48 -4.28
CA LYS A 162 -18.78 34.73 -4.49
C LYS A 162 -19.47 34.77 -5.85
N GLN A 163 -18.83 34.26 -6.91
CA GLN A 163 -19.46 34.12 -8.22
C GLN A 163 -20.65 33.16 -8.17
N GLU A 164 -20.48 32.01 -7.51
CA GLU A 164 -21.53 31.01 -7.34
C GLU A 164 -22.70 31.56 -6.52
N GLN A 165 -22.42 32.18 -5.36
CA GLN A 165 -23.45 32.79 -4.52
C GLN A 165 -24.28 33.81 -5.30
N GLN A 166 -23.63 34.69 -6.06
CA GLN A 166 -24.31 35.69 -6.89
C GLN A 166 -25.12 35.03 -8.01
N ALA A 167 -24.56 34.05 -8.71
CA ALA A 167 -25.26 33.34 -9.79
C ALA A 167 -26.51 32.61 -9.28
N ARG A 168 -26.40 31.86 -8.18
CA ARG A 168 -27.54 31.14 -7.57
C ARG A 168 -28.59 32.12 -7.04
N ALA A 169 -28.19 33.18 -6.33
CA ALA A 169 -29.12 34.18 -5.83
C ALA A 169 -29.89 34.90 -6.96
N TRP A 170 -29.22 35.22 -8.07
CA TRP A 170 -29.87 35.80 -9.25
C TRP A 170 -30.84 34.83 -9.95
N PHE A 171 -30.67 33.52 -9.81
CA PHE A 171 -31.66 32.54 -10.28
C PHE A 171 -32.89 32.45 -9.39
N LEU A 172 -32.75 32.72 -8.08
CA LEU A 172 -33.86 32.79 -7.15
C LEU A 172 -34.63 34.12 -7.26
N ASP A 173 -33.92 35.22 -7.43
CA ASP A 173 -34.49 36.56 -7.58
C ASP A 173 -33.68 37.37 -8.61
N LYS A 174 -34.30 37.67 -9.76
CA LYS A 174 -33.68 38.39 -10.88
C LYS A 174 -33.34 39.84 -10.57
N THR A 175 -33.81 40.38 -9.45
CA THR A 175 -33.49 41.74 -8.97
C THR A 175 -32.25 41.78 -8.07
N THR A 176 -31.70 40.61 -7.69
CA THR A 176 -30.50 40.51 -6.85
C THR A 176 -29.30 41.17 -7.52
N GLU A 177 -28.58 42.00 -6.77
CA GLU A 177 -27.32 42.61 -7.21
C GLU A 177 -26.21 41.57 -7.33
N THR A 178 -25.51 41.56 -8.47
CA THR A 178 -24.41 40.63 -8.72
C THR A 178 -23.18 41.35 -9.27
N PRO A 179 -22.61 42.33 -8.54
CA PRO A 179 -21.60 43.24 -9.07
C PRO A 179 -20.36 42.55 -9.65
N LEU A 180 -20.00 41.35 -9.14
CA LEU A 180 -18.86 40.60 -9.67
C LEU A 180 -19.22 39.90 -10.99
N VAL A 181 -20.35 39.21 -11.04
CA VAL A 181 -20.85 38.56 -12.25
C VAL A 181 -21.15 39.60 -13.34
N ASP A 182 -21.73 40.75 -12.97
CA ASP A 182 -22.02 41.85 -13.89
C ASP A 182 -20.72 42.42 -14.49
N ALA A 183 -19.68 42.66 -13.68
CA ALA A 183 -18.39 43.13 -14.17
C ALA A 183 -17.73 42.12 -15.12
N ILE A 184 -17.77 40.82 -14.80
CA ILE A 184 -17.23 39.75 -15.66
C ILE A 184 -18.01 39.64 -16.97
N ALA A 185 -19.35 39.68 -16.92
CA ALA A 185 -20.20 39.60 -18.09
C ALA A 185 -19.93 40.77 -19.05
N ASN A 186 -19.91 41.99 -18.50
CA ASN A 186 -19.64 43.21 -19.26
C ASN A 186 -18.24 43.20 -19.89
N ALA A 187 -17.20 42.82 -19.14
CA ALA A 187 -15.83 42.76 -19.64
C ALA A 187 -15.66 41.73 -20.77
N ARG A 188 -16.42 40.63 -20.73
CA ARG A 188 -16.38 39.56 -21.73
C ARG A 188 -17.37 39.75 -22.88
N GLY A 189 -18.28 40.70 -22.79
CA GLY A 189 -19.35 40.89 -23.77
C GLY A 189 -20.30 39.69 -23.87
N ILE A 190 -20.53 38.98 -22.76
CA ILE A 190 -21.44 37.82 -22.70
C ILE A 190 -22.71 38.16 -21.94
N ASP A 191 -23.80 37.47 -22.28
CA ASP A 191 -25.06 37.61 -21.57
C ASP A 191 -24.93 37.14 -20.10
N LYS A 192 -25.56 37.88 -19.18
CA LYS A 192 -25.51 37.61 -17.74
C LYS A 192 -26.15 36.26 -17.41
N GLN A 193 -27.27 35.91 -18.03
CA GLN A 193 -27.94 34.63 -17.79
C GLN A 193 -27.04 33.48 -18.21
N GLU A 194 -26.44 33.58 -19.39
CA GLU A 194 -25.48 32.61 -19.91
C GLU A 194 -24.27 32.46 -18.96
N LEU A 195 -23.70 33.56 -18.47
CA LEU A 195 -22.60 33.50 -17.51
C LEU A 195 -23.01 32.82 -16.20
N CYS A 196 -24.17 33.19 -15.62
CA CYS A 196 -24.68 32.57 -14.40
C CYS A 196 -24.87 31.05 -14.56
N GLN A 197 -25.39 30.59 -15.71
CA GLN A 197 -25.54 29.15 -15.99
C GLN A 197 -24.19 28.44 -16.03
N ARG A 198 -23.19 29.05 -16.69
CA ARG A 198 -21.83 28.49 -16.75
C ARG A 198 -21.16 28.43 -15.37
N ILE A 199 -21.33 29.47 -14.55
CA ILE A 199 -20.81 29.49 -13.18
C ILE A 199 -21.40 28.34 -12.38
N ILE A 200 -22.73 28.18 -12.37
CA ILE A 200 -23.41 27.11 -11.63
C ILE A 200 -23.00 25.73 -12.15
N ALA A 201 -22.92 25.54 -13.47
CA ALA A 201 -22.50 24.27 -14.05
C ALA A 201 -21.07 23.89 -13.64
N LYS A 202 -20.14 24.85 -13.65
CA LYS A 202 -18.76 24.63 -13.19
C LYS A 202 -18.67 24.38 -11.68
N ALA A 203 -19.43 25.14 -10.89
CA ALA A 203 -19.48 24.94 -9.44
C ALA A 203 -19.97 23.54 -9.09
N ASN A 204 -21.09 23.08 -9.67
CA ASN A 204 -21.63 21.74 -9.44
C ASN A 204 -20.63 20.63 -9.86
N ALA A 205 -19.93 20.81 -10.99
CA ALA A 205 -18.92 19.84 -11.44
C ALA A 205 -17.74 19.78 -10.46
N TYR A 206 -17.24 20.95 -10.04
CA TYR A 206 -16.16 21.05 -9.05
C TYR A 206 -16.55 20.43 -7.72
N GLU A 207 -17.73 20.74 -7.18
CA GLU A 207 -18.27 20.14 -5.95
C GLU A 207 -18.33 18.61 -6.04
N SER A 208 -18.80 18.08 -7.17
CA SER A 208 -18.87 16.64 -7.40
C SER A 208 -17.49 15.97 -7.43
N GLU A 209 -16.52 16.57 -8.13
CA GLU A 209 -15.16 16.03 -8.26
C GLU A 209 -14.40 16.10 -6.93
N VAL A 210 -14.44 17.25 -6.25
CA VAL A 210 -13.83 17.43 -4.93
C VAL A 210 -14.48 16.53 -3.88
N GLY A 211 -15.81 16.40 -3.90
CA GLY A 211 -16.54 15.52 -3.01
C GLY A 211 -16.13 14.06 -3.15
N ALA A 212 -15.90 13.60 -4.39
CA ALA A 212 -15.41 12.24 -4.66
C ALA A 212 -14.02 12.00 -4.05
N VAL A 213 -13.06 12.92 -4.29
CA VAL A 213 -11.70 12.80 -3.76
C VAL A 213 -11.68 12.82 -2.23
N ILE A 214 -12.45 13.71 -1.60
CA ILE A 214 -12.55 13.77 -0.13
C ILE A 214 -13.15 12.48 0.44
N GLY A 215 -14.22 11.97 -0.19
CA GLY A 215 -14.87 10.74 0.23
C GLY A 215 -13.97 9.51 0.09
N GLU A 216 -13.23 9.40 -1.02
CA GLU A 216 -12.25 8.34 -1.24
C GLU A 216 -11.14 8.38 -0.20
N ARG A 217 -10.57 9.57 0.07
CA ARG A 217 -9.57 9.77 1.11
C ARG A 217 -10.10 9.29 2.47
N GLN A 218 -11.29 9.72 2.88
CA GLN A 218 -11.89 9.32 4.16
C GLN A 218 -12.13 7.81 4.24
N ALA A 219 -12.64 7.19 3.16
CA ALA A 219 -12.86 5.75 3.12
C ALA A 219 -11.54 4.96 3.25
N LEU A 220 -10.46 5.44 2.65
CA LEU A 220 -9.13 4.84 2.80
C LEU A 220 -8.56 5.05 4.20
N GLU A 221 -8.74 6.23 4.81
CA GLU A 221 -8.34 6.49 6.20
C GLU A 221 -9.02 5.53 7.18
N ASP A 222 -10.34 5.35 7.05
CA ASP A 222 -11.12 4.44 7.89
C ASP A 222 -10.58 3.00 7.76
N ARG A 223 -10.30 2.55 6.54
CA ARG A 223 -9.71 1.22 6.29
C ARG A 223 -8.33 1.06 6.92
N VAL A 224 -7.47 2.08 6.87
CA VAL A 224 -6.14 2.05 7.51
C VAL A 224 -6.27 1.97 9.03
N VAL A 225 -7.21 2.71 9.62
CA VAL A 225 -7.47 2.67 11.06
C VAL A 225 -7.95 1.28 11.48
N GLU A 226 -8.87 0.68 10.72
CA GLU A 226 -9.42 -0.66 10.95
C GLU A 226 -8.46 -1.81 10.64
N ALA A 227 -7.34 -1.57 9.95
CA ALA A 227 -6.39 -2.63 9.62
C ALA A 227 -5.72 -3.18 10.88
N GLU A 228 -6.01 -4.42 11.23
CA GLU A 228 -5.38 -5.13 12.37
C GLU A 228 -4.29 -6.11 11.93
N ASP A 229 -4.31 -6.51 10.66
CA ASP A 229 -3.41 -7.50 10.09
C ASP A 229 -2.84 -7.09 8.73
N TRP A 230 -1.86 -7.89 8.29
CA TRP A 230 -1.14 -7.67 7.05
C TRP A 230 -2.00 -7.84 5.80
N SER A 231 -2.99 -8.73 5.84
CA SER A 231 -3.89 -8.97 4.69
C SER A 231 -4.70 -7.72 4.40
N ARG A 232 -5.21 -7.05 5.45
CA ARG A 232 -5.98 -5.80 5.30
C ARG A 232 -5.12 -4.65 4.78
N VAL A 233 -3.86 -4.56 5.19
CA VAL A 233 -2.90 -3.58 4.67
C VAL A 233 -2.65 -3.77 3.17
N LEU A 234 -2.50 -5.02 2.71
CA LEU A 234 -2.29 -5.32 1.29
C LEU A 234 -3.49 -4.96 0.42
N GLU A 235 -4.72 -5.16 0.90
CA GLU A 235 -5.92 -4.72 0.21
C GLU A 235 -5.96 -3.21 0.00
N ILE A 236 -5.49 -2.43 0.99
CA ILE A 236 -5.47 -0.96 0.91
C ILE A 236 -4.41 -0.47 -0.08
N ILE A 237 -3.24 -1.12 -0.13
CA ILE A 237 -2.15 -0.74 -1.04
C ILE A 237 -2.46 -1.12 -2.50
N SER A 238 -3.32 -2.12 -2.71
CA SER A 238 -3.62 -2.65 -4.05
C SER A 238 -4.79 -1.96 -4.75
N ASP A 239 -5.57 -1.17 -4.02
CA ASP A 239 -6.68 -0.37 -4.55
C ASP A 239 -6.19 1.00 -5.05
#